data_AF-A0A3P3XR29-F1
#
_entry.id   AF-A0A3P3XR29-F1
#
_cell.length_a   1.000
_cell.length_b   1.000
_cell.length_c   1.000
_cell.angle_alpha   90.00
_cell.angle_beta   90.00
_cell.angle_gamma   90.00
#
_symmetry.space_group_name_H-M   'P 1'
#
loop_
_entity.id
_entity.type
_entity.pdbx_description
1 polymer ?
#
loop_
_entity_poly.entity_id
_entity_poly.type
_entity_poly.pdbx_seq_one_letter_code
_entity_poly.pdbx_strand_id
1 'polypeptide(L)'
;MGRIPFAHVRNVMHTSGQGSHTTFYDAQHLSSMGSLDMYEIMRAYSDIDFEGYIRPDHGRMIWGESGSPGYGFYDRALGVSYLLGLWEALRKGKGMRA
;
A
#
# COMPACT_ATOMS: atom_id res chain seq x y z
N MET A 1 16.30 13.93 -3.69
CA MET A 1 16.10 12.47 -3.55
C MET A 1 16.87 11.95 -2.34
N GLY A 2 16.52 10.76 -1.83
CA GLY A 2 17.31 10.06 -0.80
C GLY A 2 16.94 10.30 0.67
N ARG A 3 15.78 10.90 0.98
CA ARG A 3 15.31 11.11 2.37
C ARG A 3 14.36 10.04 2.89
N ILE A 4 13.93 9.12 2.04
CA ILE A 4 13.05 8.01 2.38
C ILE A 4 13.91 6.74 2.30
N PRO A 5 14.26 6.10 3.43
CA PRO A 5 15.00 4.83 3.41
C PRO A 5 14.05 3.61 3.38
N PHE A 6 12.80 3.78 3.81
CA PHE A 6 11.83 2.71 3.98
C PHE A 6 10.40 3.24 3.87
N ALA A 7 9.51 2.48 3.24
CA ALA A 7 8.11 2.85 3.09
C ALA A 7 7.16 1.74 3.60
N HIS A 8 6.17 2.17 4.38
CA HIS A 8 4.99 1.40 4.72
C HIS A 8 3.88 1.83 3.77
N VAL A 9 3.47 0.92 2.88
CA VAL A 9 2.48 1.23 1.84
C VAL A 9 1.23 0.39 2.12
N ARG A 10 0.21 1.05 2.67
CA ARG A 10 -1.11 0.48 2.96
C ARG A 10 -2.20 1.49 2.61
N ASN A 11 -3.43 1.02 2.53
CA ASN A 11 -4.59 1.86 2.28
C ASN A 11 -5.44 2.00 3.55
N VAL A 12 -6.16 3.11 3.66
CA VAL A 12 -7.11 3.40 4.74
C VAL A 12 -8.40 3.92 4.13
N MET A 13 -9.52 3.71 4.81
CA MET A 13 -10.80 4.28 4.40
C MET A 13 -11.22 5.36 5.40
N HIS A 14 -11.36 6.60 4.92
CA HIS A 14 -11.89 7.70 5.72
C HIS A 14 -13.42 7.59 5.82
N THR A 15 -13.96 7.73 7.03
CA THR A 15 -15.42 7.60 7.31
C THR A 15 -16.06 8.91 7.76
N SER A 16 -15.29 9.98 7.95
CA SER A 16 -15.78 11.34 8.21
C SER A 16 -15.06 12.37 7.33
N GLY A 17 -15.57 13.60 7.30
CA GLY A 17 -15.00 14.69 6.50
C GLY A 17 -13.55 15.03 6.84
N GLN A 18 -12.83 15.66 5.90
CA GLN A 18 -11.43 16.03 6.05
C GLN A 18 -11.23 17.12 7.10
N GLY A 19 -10.17 17.01 7.90
CA GLY A 19 -9.79 17.97 8.94
C GLY A 19 -9.30 17.28 10.21
N SER A 20 -9.27 18.00 11.34
CA SER A 20 -8.75 17.49 12.62
C SER A 20 -9.55 16.34 13.24
N HIS A 21 -10.70 15.96 12.65
CA HIS A 21 -11.59 14.91 13.14
C HIS A 21 -11.86 13.84 12.06
N THR A 22 -10.83 13.48 11.30
CA THR A 22 -10.93 12.39 10.32
C THR A 22 -10.92 11.04 11.06
N THR A 23 -12.04 10.34 11.02
CA THR A 23 -12.15 8.94 11.45
C THR A 23 -11.81 8.05 10.27
N PHE A 24 -11.07 6.97 10.50
CA PHE A 24 -10.68 6.03 9.46
C PHE A 24 -10.51 4.61 10.02
N TYR A 25 -10.45 3.62 9.12
CA TYR A 25 -10.07 2.25 9.43
C TYR A 25 -9.10 1.69 8.38
N ASP A 26 -8.38 0.62 8.73
CA ASP A 26 -7.48 -0.09 7.81
C ASP A 26 -8.26 -0.79 6.70
N ALA A 27 -7.95 -0.42 5.46
CA ALA A 27 -8.64 -0.94 4.29
C ALA A 27 -7.78 -1.98 3.56
N GLN A 28 -8.39 -2.67 2.60
CA GLN A 28 -7.62 -3.48 1.66
C GLN A 28 -6.70 -2.58 0.83
N HIS A 29 -5.50 -3.05 0.46
CA HIS A 29 -4.55 -2.29 -0.36
C HIS A 29 -5.09 -1.85 -1.72
N LEU A 30 -6.13 -2.48 -2.26
CA LEU A 30 -6.69 -2.07 -3.54
C LEU A 30 -7.21 -0.62 -3.47
N SER A 31 -6.83 0.22 -4.43
CA SER A 31 -7.18 1.66 -4.44
C SER A 31 -8.69 1.91 -4.29
N SER A 32 -9.52 1.13 -4.99
CA SER A 32 -10.99 1.26 -4.95
C SER A 32 -11.63 0.83 -3.63
N MET A 33 -10.86 0.23 -2.71
CA MET A 33 -11.34 -0.26 -1.41
C MET A 33 -10.94 0.66 -0.25
N GLY A 34 -10.19 1.73 -0.52
CA GLY A 34 -9.84 2.75 0.46
C GLY A 34 -9.95 4.15 -0.12
N SER A 35 -9.32 5.10 0.55
CA SER A 35 -9.36 6.52 0.23
C SER A 35 -8.06 7.01 -0.42
N LEU A 36 -7.04 6.15 -0.55
CA LEU A 36 -5.77 6.47 -1.19
C LEU A 36 -5.66 5.82 -2.57
N ASP A 37 -5.15 6.58 -3.53
CA ASP A 37 -4.76 6.06 -4.83
C ASP A 37 -3.39 5.41 -4.73
N MET A 38 -3.39 4.09 -4.66
CA MET A 38 -2.18 3.31 -4.48
C MET A 38 -1.35 3.22 -5.75
N TYR A 39 -1.96 3.37 -6.93
CA TYR A 39 -1.22 3.45 -8.19
C TYR A 39 -0.37 4.72 -8.19
N GLU A 40 -0.95 5.87 -7.85
CA GLU A 40 -0.26 7.15 -7.79
C GLU A 40 0.84 7.18 -6.73
N ILE A 41 0.61 6.60 -5.56
CA ILE A 41 1.62 6.46 -4.52
C ILE A 41 2.79 5.60 -5.00
N MET A 42 2.53 4.44 -5.60
CA MET A 42 3.58 3.57 -6.14
C MET A 42 4.31 4.22 -7.32
N ARG A 43 3.59 5.00 -8.15
CA ARG A 43 4.17 5.77 -9.25
C ARG A 43 5.15 6.81 -8.74
N ALA A 44 4.82 7.55 -7.68
CA ALA A 44 5.72 8.52 -7.08
C ALA A 44 7.05 7.89 -6.62
N TYR A 45 7.03 6.65 -6.11
CA TYR A 45 8.26 5.91 -5.80
C TYR A 45 9.01 5.45 -7.06
N SER A 46 8.29 4.98 -8.08
CA SER A 46 8.86 4.56 -9.37
C SER A 46 9.50 5.74 -10.12
N ASP A 47 8.90 6.93 -10.09
CA ASP A 47 9.38 8.13 -10.78
C ASP A 47 10.72 8.62 -10.24
N ILE A 48 10.99 8.36 -8.96
CA ILE A 48 12.27 8.68 -8.31
C ILE A 48 13.27 7.53 -8.31
N ASP A 49 12.95 6.43 -9.02
CA ASP A 49 13.72 5.19 -9.04
C ASP A 49 14.11 4.72 -7.63
N PHE A 50 13.11 4.66 -6.74
CA PHE A 50 13.29 4.27 -5.34
C PHE A 50 13.93 2.88 -5.20
N GLU A 51 15.07 2.81 -4.48
CA GLU A 51 15.82 1.57 -4.20
C GLU A 51 15.70 1.11 -2.73
N GLY A 52 14.90 1.81 -1.92
CA GLY A 52 14.67 1.45 -0.53
C GLY A 52 13.69 0.29 -0.39
N TYR A 53 13.41 -0.09 0.86
CA TYR A 53 12.47 -1.17 1.16
C TYR A 53 11.02 -0.67 1.12
N ILE A 54 10.10 -1.53 0.69
CA ILE A 54 8.65 -1.32 0.76
C ILE A 54 8.02 -2.55 1.41
N ARG A 55 7.09 -2.34 2.35
CA ARG A 55 6.25 -3.41 2.90
C ARG A 55 4.77 -3.02 2.92
N PRO A 56 3.83 -3.99 2.86
CA PRO A 56 2.39 -3.73 2.89
C PRO A 56 1.87 -3.19 4.23
N ASP A 57 2.73 -3.11 5.25
CA ASP A 57 2.38 -2.70 6.61
C ASP A 57 1.30 -3.55 7.29
N HIS A 58 0.07 -3.04 7.38
CA HIS A 58 -1.09 -3.70 7.98
C HIS A 58 -2.02 -4.29 6.92
N GLY A 59 -2.75 -5.33 7.31
CA GLY A 59 -3.85 -5.91 6.54
C GLY A 59 -5.01 -6.30 7.44
N ARG A 60 -6.19 -6.50 6.85
CA ARG A 60 -7.38 -6.99 7.57
C ARG A 60 -7.16 -8.43 8.03
N MET A 61 -7.86 -8.81 9.10
CA MET A 61 -7.93 -10.21 9.53
C MET A 61 -8.98 -10.92 8.66
N ILE A 62 -8.54 -11.73 7.68
CA ILE A 62 -9.42 -12.43 6.76
C ILE A 62 -9.32 -13.95 6.93
N TRP A 63 -10.32 -14.68 6.41
CA TRP A 63 -10.32 -16.15 6.36
C TRP A 63 -10.11 -16.85 7.70
N GLY A 64 -10.68 -16.26 8.77
CA GLY A 64 -10.64 -16.84 10.11
C GLY A 64 -9.27 -16.74 10.80
N GLU A 65 -8.34 -15.92 10.28
CA GLU A 65 -7.06 -15.72 10.95
C GLU A 65 -7.20 -14.99 12.29
N SER A 66 -6.35 -15.36 13.24
CA SER A 66 -6.23 -14.75 14.56
C SER A 66 -4.79 -14.33 14.82
N GLY A 67 -4.57 -13.23 15.52
CA GLY A 67 -3.23 -12.72 15.80
C GLY A 67 -3.26 -11.25 16.21
N SER A 68 -2.08 -10.62 16.22
CA SER A 68 -1.97 -9.19 16.51
C SER A 68 -2.76 -8.37 15.47
N PRO A 69 -3.57 -7.39 15.92
CA PRO A 69 -4.37 -6.55 15.01
C PRO A 69 -3.51 -5.95 13.89
N GLY A 70 -3.94 -6.11 12.64
CA GLY A 70 -3.23 -5.60 11.46
C GLY A 70 -2.07 -6.48 10.96
N TYR A 71 -1.64 -7.49 11.71
CA TYR A 71 -0.47 -8.32 11.38
C TYR A 71 -0.81 -9.76 10.97
N GLY A 72 -2.07 -10.03 10.64
CA GLY A 72 -2.49 -11.26 9.95
C GLY A 72 -1.67 -11.53 8.68
N PHE A 73 -1.49 -12.79 8.31
CA PHE A 73 -0.69 -13.17 7.15
C PHE A 73 -1.42 -12.87 5.84
N TYR A 74 -2.72 -13.20 5.77
CA TYR A 74 -3.39 -13.34 4.49
C TYR A 74 -3.58 -12.02 3.74
N ASP A 75 -4.17 -11.00 4.37
CA ASP A 75 -4.42 -9.74 3.67
C ASP A 75 -3.12 -8.96 3.42
N ARG A 76 -2.08 -9.16 4.25
CA ARG A 76 -0.73 -8.62 3.96
C ARG A 76 -0.08 -9.30 2.75
N ALA A 77 -0.26 -10.61 2.59
CA ALA A 77 0.21 -11.35 1.42
C ALA A 77 -0.50 -10.91 0.12
N LEU A 78 -1.81 -10.65 0.20
CA LEU A 78 -2.55 -10.02 -0.90
C LEU A 78 -2.05 -8.61 -1.20
N GLY A 79 -1.83 -7.81 -0.15
CA GLY A 79 -1.31 -6.45 -0.25
C GLY A 79 0.04 -6.39 -0.95
N VAL A 80 1.04 -7.18 -0.52
CA VAL A 80 2.36 -7.18 -1.17
C VAL A 80 2.27 -7.66 -2.62
N SER A 81 1.43 -8.65 -2.92
CA SER A 81 1.24 -9.15 -4.28
C SER A 81 0.64 -8.07 -5.20
N TYR A 82 -0.34 -7.30 -4.70
CA TYR A 82 -0.89 -6.15 -5.41
C TYR A 82 0.15 -5.06 -5.65
N LEU A 83 0.93 -4.68 -4.63
CA LEU A 83 1.97 -3.65 -4.75
C LEU A 83 3.08 -4.08 -5.72
N LEU A 84 3.47 -5.36 -5.72
CA LEU A 84 4.41 -5.91 -6.71
C LEU A 84 3.86 -5.83 -8.14
N GLY A 85 2.57 -6.12 -8.34
CA GLY A 85 1.92 -5.96 -9.64
C GLY A 85 1.93 -4.52 -10.13
N LEU A 86 1.63 -3.55 -9.24
CA LEU A 86 1.73 -2.12 -9.57
C LEU A 86 3.17 -1.74 -9.94
N TRP A 87 4.14 -2.18 -9.14
CA TRP A 87 5.56 -1.90 -9.38
C TRP A 87 6.02 -2.43 -10.74
N GLU A 88 5.72 -3.69 -11.05
CA GLU A 88 6.02 -4.29 -12.35
C GLU A 88 5.41 -3.48 -13.50
N ALA A 89 4.12 -3.13 -13.41
CA ALA A 89 3.42 -2.38 -14.43
C ALA A 89 4.05 -0.99 -14.65
N LEU A 90 4.38 -0.28 -13.57
CA LEU A 90 5.02 1.04 -13.61
C LEU A 90 6.43 0.97 -14.22
N ARG A 91 7.25 -0.01 -13.81
CA ARG A 91 8.60 -0.20 -14.37
C ARG A 91 8.54 -0.50 -15.86
N LYS A 92 7.68 -1.44 -16.28
CA LYS A 92 7.49 -1.77 -17.70
C LYS A 92 6.94 -0.58 -18.50
N GLY A 93 6.04 0.20 -17.92
CA GLY A 93 5.53 1.44 -18.52
C GLY A 93 6.63 2.48 -18.80
N LYS A 94 7.67 2.53 -17.94
CA LYS A 94 8.89 3.33 -18.16
C LYS A 94 9.90 2.68 -19.13
N GLY A 95 9.58 1.53 -19.73
CA GLY A 95 10.51 0.76 -20.56
C GLY A 95 11.64 0.08 -19.76
N MET A 96 11.48 -0.03 -18.44
CA MET A 96 12.45 -0.64 -17.54
C MET A 96 12.10 -2.10 -17.29
N ARG A 97 13.11 -2.91 -17.02
CA ARG A 97 12.89 -4.27 -16.53
C ARG A 97 12.31 -4.19 -15.11
N ALA A 98 11.29 -5.00 -14.86
CA ALA A 98 10.69 -5.16 -13.53
C ALA A 98 11.61 -5.97 -12.61
#